data_AF-A0A8H3HUL3-F1
#
_entry.id   AF-A0A8H3HUL3-F1
#
_cell.length_a   1.000
_cell.length_b   1.000
_cell.length_c   1.000
_cell.angle_alpha   90.00
_cell.angle_beta   90.00
_cell.angle_gamma   90.00
#
_symmetry.space_group_name_H-M   'P 1'
#
loop_
_entity.id
_entity.type
_entity.pdbx_description
1 polymer ?
#
loop_
_entity_poly.entity_id
_entity_poly.type
_entity_poly.pdbx_seq_one_letter_code
_entity_poly.pdbx_strand_id
1 'polypeptide(L)'
;MASVKLATLVIRTLAKPISARIKQQAEQHESFKQICISWAQWVHRSEVGLRTNLLGESAKHIKPLSETRAIQNGANGLAETFLFTVAASLILAEAWRSNRSQARRRDSVDDQLEDLQDEVRELKSRIESLSTDWQQKLEEESSRNNELSRILTRVVEIGLRGGWAEVVDQAPLKIPASIVKHADLPDPRANNGGDSSPSEM
;
A
#
# COMPACT_ATOMS: atom_id res chain seq x y z
N MET A 1 9.73 2.69 19.81
CA MET A 1 9.94 3.25 21.17
C MET A 1 11.02 2.52 21.98
N ALA A 2 11.11 1.19 21.96
CA ALA A 2 12.14 0.45 22.71
C ALA A 2 13.57 0.62 22.13
N SER A 3 13.72 0.64 20.81
CA SER A 3 15.00 0.83 20.12
C SER A 3 15.65 2.18 20.40
N VAL A 4 14.87 3.27 20.32
CA VAL A 4 15.32 4.61 20.69
C VAL A 4 15.77 4.64 22.16
N LYS A 5 15.01 4.01 23.08
CA LYS A 5 15.38 3.94 24.50
C LYS A 5 16.68 3.16 24.73
N LEU A 6 16.90 2.06 24.02
CA LEU A 6 18.13 1.27 24.10
C LEU A 6 19.32 2.01 23.50
N ALA A 7 19.15 2.67 22.36
CA ALA A 7 20.19 3.50 21.75
C ALA A 7 20.63 4.61 22.71
N THR A 8 19.69 5.34 23.32
CA THR A 8 20.02 6.40 24.28
C THR A 8 20.69 5.83 25.54
N LEU A 9 20.30 4.63 25.98
CA LEU A 9 20.90 3.97 27.14
C LEU A 9 22.33 3.52 26.85
N VAL A 10 22.58 2.89 25.69
CA VAL A 10 23.91 2.47 25.21
C VAL A 10 24.85 3.67 25.03
N ILE A 11 24.36 4.76 24.42
CA ILE A 11 25.14 6.00 24.29
C ILE A 11 25.54 6.50 25.68
N ARG A 12 24.60 6.54 26.64
CA ARG A 12 24.87 7.06 27.98
C ARG A 12 25.77 6.14 28.81
N THR A 13 25.66 4.82 28.66
CA THR A 13 26.45 3.83 29.40
C THR A 13 27.84 3.62 28.81
N LEU A 14 28.05 3.85 27.51
CA LEU A 14 29.36 3.66 26.89
C LEU A 14 30.14 4.99 26.78
N ALA A 15 29.48 6.12 26.49
CA ALA A 15 30.19 7.38 26.24
C ALA A 15 31.04 7.87 27.42
N LYS A 16 30.52 7.78 28.66
CA LYS A 16 31.24 8.25 29.85
C LYS A 16 32.40 7.32 30.29
N PRO A 17 32.18 6.01 30.51
CA PRO A 17 33.25 5.15 31.00
C PRO A 17 34.31 4.85 29.95
N ILE A 18 33.97 4.79 28.66
CA ILE A 18 34.96 4.52 27.60
C ILE A 18 35.93 5.70 27.46
N SER A 19 35.40 6.92 27.43
CA SER A 19 36.22 8.13 27.36
C SER A 19 37.18 8.24 28.56
N ALA A 20 36.72 7.86 29.76
CA ALA A 20 37.54 7.86 30.97
C ALA A 20 38.59 6.74 30.97
N ARG A 21 38.19 5.50 30.58
CA ARG A 21 39.07 4.32 30.55
C ARG A 21 40.17 4.44 29.51
N ILE A 22 39.87 4.97 28.32
CA ILE A 22 40.86 5.14 27.25
C ILE A 22 41.87 6.22 27.62
N LYS A 23 41.45 7.34 28.23
CA LYS A 23 42.39 8.36 28.76
C LYS A 23 43.29 7.78 29.84
N GLN A 24 42.74 6.99 30.75
CA GLN A 24 43.50 6.37 31.84
C GLN A 24 44.48 5.30 31.33
N GLN A 25 44.09 4.48 30.35
CA GLN A 25 44.98 3.46 29.76
C GLN A 25 46.07 4.07 28.85
N ALA A 26 45.76 5.17 28.15
CA ALA A 26 46.75 5.92 27.39
C ALA A 26 47.84 6.55 28.28
N GLU A 27 47.54 6.80 29.55
CA GLU A 27 48.50 7.31 30.53
C GLU A 27 49.30 6.18 31.18
N GLN A 28 48.66 5.02 31.42
CA GLN A 28 49.24 3.90 32.19
C GLN A 28 50.01 2.85 31.37
N HIS A 29 49.71 2.62 30.09
CA HIS A 29 50.33 1.53 29.30
C HIS A 29 51.03 2.01 28.02
N GLU A 30 52.34 1.75 27.89
CA GLU A 30 53.11 2.08 26.69
C GLU A 30 52.67 1.31 25.44
N SER A 31 52.27 0.04 25.59
CA SER A 31 51.75 -0.76 24.46
C SER A 31 50.48 -0.13 23.86
N PHE A 32 49.63 0.47 24.70
CA PHE A 32 48.42 1.15 24.23
C PHE A 32 48.75 2.50 23.58
N LYS A 33 49.76 3.23 24.08
CA LYS A 33 50.26 4.44 23.40
C LYS A 33 50.69 4.14 21.97
N GLN A 34 51.40 3.03 21.72
CA GLN A 34 51.80 2.61 20.38
C GLN A 34 50.60 2.28 19.47
N ILE A 35 49.52 1.69 20.02
CA ILE A 35 48.28 1.45 19.29
C ILE A 35 47.60 2.79 18.93
N CYS A 36 47.52 3.74 19.86
CA CYS A 36 46.95 5.06 19.57
C CYS A 36 47.76 5.83 18.52
N ILE A 37 49.10 5.79 18.62
CA ILE A 37 50.00 6.45 17.67
C ILE A 37 49.87 5.81 16.28
N SER A 38 49.89 4.48 16.18
CA SER A 38 49.74 3.77 14.91
C SER A 38 48.37 4.03 14.27
N TRP A 39 47.30 4.07 15.06
CA TRP A 39 45.95 4.38 14.56
C TRP A 39 45.83 5.83 14.09
N ALA A 40 46.35 6.79 14.87
CA ALA A 40 46.37 8.20 14.48
C ALA A 40 47.17 8.43 13.19
N GLN A 41 48.32 7.77 13.06
CA GLN A 41 49.14 7.81 11.84
C GLN A 41 48.46 7.12 10.66
N TRP A 42 47.76 6.01 10.88
CA TRP A 42 47.01 5.31 9.84
C TRP A 42 45.87 6.17 9.30
N VAL A 43 45.06 6.77 10.17
CA VAL A 43 43.98 7.69 9.77
C VAL A 43 44.57 8.86 8.97
N HIS A 44 45.64 9.47 9.45
CA HIS A 44 46.23 10.61 8.76
C HIS A 44 46.82 10.24 7.39
N ARG A 45 47.46 9.07 7.27
CA ARG A 45 47.91 8.52 5.98
C ARG A 45 46.73 8.23 5.05
N SER A 46 45.63 7.70 5.57
CA SER A 46 44.42 7.44 4.77
C SER A 46 43.79 8.74 4.27
N GLU A 47 43.75 9.78 5.09
CA GLU A 47 43.21 11.09 4.74
C GLU A 47 44.06 11.76 3.65
N VAL A 48 45.40 11.73 3.80
CA VAL A 48 46.32 12.26 2.79
C VAL A 48 46.21 11.45 1.50
N GLY A 49 46.13 10.12 1.56
CA GLY A 49 45.92 9.24 0.41
C GLY A 49 44.60 9.51 -0.34
N LEU A 50 43.51 9.72 0.40
CA LEU A 50 42.22 10.09 -0.18
C LEU A 50 42.26 11.48 -0.82
N ARG A 51 42.88 12.47 -0.17
CA ARG A 51 43.02 13.83 -0.73
C ARG A 51 43.92 13.86 -1.96
N THR A 52 45.05 13.15 -1.94
CA THR A 52 45.93 13.04 -3.11
C THR A 52 45.25 12.29 -4.26
N ASN A 53 44.46 11.24 -3.98
CA ASN A 53 43.77 10.48 -5.01
C ASN A 53 42.55 11.22 -5.59
N LEU A 54 41.77 11.94 -4.78
CA LEU A 54 40.60 12.70 -5.27
C LEU A 54 40.95 14.08 -5.84
N LEU A 55 41.88 14.84 -5.22
CA LEU A 55 42.19 16.22 -5.61
C LEU A 55 43.50 16.36 -6.39
N GLY A 56 44.31 15.30 -6.53
CA GLY A 56 45.59 15.34 -7.26
C GLY A 56 46.67 16.22 -6.62
N GLU A 57 46.49 16.66 -5.38
CA GLU A 57 47.41 17.56 -4.67
C GLU A 57 48.71 16.84 -4.30
N SER A 58 49.87 17.50 -4.39
CA SER A 58 51.17 16.87 -4.09
C SER A 58 51.31 16.48 -2.61
N ALA A 59 51.77 15.27 -2.32
CA ALA A 59 51.93 14.74 -0.96
C ALA A 59 52.84 15.64 -0.10
N LYS A 60 52.23 16.52 0.70
CA LYS A 60 52.92 17.42 1.61
C LYS A 60 53.55 16.63 2.75
N HIS A 61 54.83 16.90 3.03
CA HIS A 61 55.63 16.23 4.05
C HIS A 61 54.93 16.24 5.41
N ILE A 62 54.50 15.07 5.88
CA ILE A 62 53.74 14.88 7.11
C ILE A 62 54.71 14.96 8.29
N LYS A 63 54.67 16.08 9.02
CA LYS A 63 55.42 16.24 10.27
C LYS A 63 54.78 15.33 11.33
N PRO A 64 55.48 14.33 11.90
CA PRO A 64 54.90 13.50 12.96
C PRO A 64 54.52 14.42 14.12
N LEU A 65 53.24 14.36 14.51
CA LEU A 65 52.70 15.10 15.66
C LEU A 65 53.48 14.68 16.91
N SER A 66 53.72 15.59 17.86
CA SER A 66 54.40 15.22 19.12
C SER A 66 53.66 14.05 19.77
N GLU A 67 54.40 13.08 20.32
CA GLU A 67 53.85 11.82 20.83
C GLU A 67 52.62 12.03 21.71
N THR A 68 52.67 13.02 22.61
CA THR A 68 51.55 13.37 23.51
C THR A 68 50.26 13.73 22.76
N ARG A 69 50.36 14.50 21.66
CA ARG A 69 49.19 14.87 20.85
C ARG A 69 48.68 13.72 19.99
N ALA A 70 49.59 12.90 19.46
CA ALA A 70 49.22 11.70 18.70
C ALA A 70 48.47 10.70 19.58
N ILE A 71 48.90 10.53 20.83
CA ILE A 71 48.24 9.66 21.81
C ILE A 71 46.83 10.18 22.14
N GLN A 72 46.67 11.47 22.44
CA GLN A 72 45.35 12.04 22.77
C GLN A 72 44.37 11.96 21.59
N ASN A 73 44.83 12.30 20.38
CA ASN A 73 43.99 12.25 19.19
C ASN A 73 43.64 10.80 18.80
N GLY A 74 44.60 9.88 18.88
CA GLY A 74 44.38 8.46 18.63
C GLY A 74 43.43 7.81 19.63
N ALA A 75 43.56 8.16 20.92
CA ALA A 75 42.65 7.74 21.97
C ALA A 75 41.20 8.19 21.72
N ASN A 76 41.00 9.48 21.38
CA ASN A 76 39.66 10.00 21.12
C ASN A 76 39.03 9.36 19.87
N GLY A 77 39.80 9.21 18.80
CA GLY A 77 39.32 8.61 17.56
C GLY A 77 39.01 7.10 17.68
N LEU A 78 39.81 6.35 18.45
CA LEU A 78 39.51 4.94 18.76
C LEU A 78 38.23 4.80 19.59
N ALA A 79 38.02 5.68 20.57
CA ALA A 79 36.80 5.70 21.38
C ALA A 79 35.56 5.95 20.52
N GLU A 80 35.64 6.95 19.64
CA GLU A 80 34.57 7.33 18.73
C GLU A 80 34.26 6.22 17.72
N THR A 81 35.28 5.63 17.10
CA THR A 81 35.13 4.51 16.16
C THR A 81 34.48 3.30 16.82
N PHE A 82 34.86 2.99 18.06
CA PHE A 82 34.23 1.90 18.81
C PHE A 82 32.73 2.16 19.04
N LEU A 83 32.37 3.37 19.47
CA LEU A 83 30.96 3.74 19.67
C LEU A 83 30.15 3.70 18.37
N PHE A 84 30.70 4.24 17.28
CA PHE A 84 30.05 4.18 15.97
C PHE A 84 29.87 2.75 15.48
N THR A 85 30.85 1.88 15.69
CA THR A 85 30.76 0.46 15.30
C THR A 85 29.65 -0.26 16.06
N VAL A 86 29.55 -0.04 17.38
CA VAL A 86 28.48 -0.61 18.21
C VAL A 86 27.12 -0.08 17.77
N ALA A 87 27.00 1.23 17.52
CA ALA A 87 25.75 1.85 17.05
C ALA A 87 25.34 1.32 15.66
N ALA A 88 26.27 1.29 14.70
CA ALA A 88 26.03 0.77 13.36
C ALA A 88 25.63 -0.71 13.39
N SER A 89 26.29 -1.52 14.21
CA SER A 89 25.97 -2.93 14.38
C SER A 89 24.56 -3.13 14.94
N LEU A 90 24.16 -2.33 15.93
CA LEU A 90 22.79 -2.35 16.47
C LEU A 90 21.74 -1.97 15.42
N ILE A 91 22.01 -0.92 14.63
CA ILE A 91 21.11 -0.47 13.56
C ILE A 91 20.99 -1.55 12.49
N LEU A 92 22.10 -2.14 12.04
CA LEU A 92 22.10 -3.21 11.05
C LEU A 92 21.39 -4.47 11.57
N ALA A 93 21.60 -4.84 12.83
CA ALA A 93 20.92 -5.98 13.45
C ALA A 93 19.39 -5.75 13.52
N GLU A 94 18.96 -4.55 13.87
CA GLU A 94 17.54 -4.22 13.89
C GLU A 94 16.94 -4.12 12.48
N ALA A 95 17.68 -3.56 11.52
CA ALA A 95 17.27 -3.53 10.11
C ALA A 95 17.10 -4.95 9.55
N TRP A 96 18.05 -5.86 9.83
CA TRP A 96 17.97 -7.25 9.40
C TRP A 96 16.77 -7.97 10.03
N ARG A 97 16.53 -7.78 11.33
CA ARG A 97 15.35 -8.33 12.03
C ARG A 97 14.04 -7.76 11.49
N SER A 98 13.98 -6.46 11.24
CA SER A 98 12.79 -5.75 10.75
C SER A 98 12.44 -6.17 9.32
N ASN A 99 13.44 -6.35 8.46
CA ASN A 99 13.22 -6.75 7.07
C ASN A 99 12.54 -8.13 6.98
N ARG A 100 12.88 -9.06 7.88
CA ARG A 100 12.22 -10.38 7.95
C ARG A 100 10.76 -10.31 8.40
N SER A 101 10.38 -9.35 9.25
CA SER A 101 8.96 -9.16 9.63
C SER A 101 8.16 -8.42 8.58
N GLN A 102 8.76 -7.50 7.83
CA GLN A 102 8.08 -6.78 6.75
C GLN A 102 7.83 -7.66 5.52
N ALA A 103 8.76 -8.56 5.18
CA ALA A 103 8.55 -9.55 4.11
C ALA A 103 7.29 -10.40 4.38
N ARG A 104 7.18 -10.99 5.58
CA ARG A 104 6.00 -11.78 5.98
C ARG A 104 4.69 -11.00 5.95
N ARG A 105 4.74 -9.69 6.25
CA ARG A 105 3.55 -8.83 6.20
C ARG A 105 3.14 -8.49 4.77
N ARG A 106 4.10 -8.37 3.85
CA ARG A 106 3.81 -8.18 2.42
C ARG A 106 3.18 -9.45 1.84
N ASP A 107 3.80 -10.60 2.07
CA ASP A 107 3.28 -11.89 1.61
C ASP A 107 1.82 -12.09 2.06
N SER A 108 1.53 -11.87 3.35
CA SER A 108 0.16 -12.00 3.87
C SER A 108 -0.84 -10.97 3.33
N VAL A 109 -0.39 -9.77 2.94
CA VAL A 109 -1.27 -8.77 2.31
C VAL A 109 -1.54 -9.14 0.86
N ASP A 110 -0.54 -9.66 0.16
CA ASP A 110 -0.70 -10.13 -1.22
C ASP A 110 -1.65 -11.34 -1.26
N ASP A 111 -1.53 -12.30 -0.33
CA ASP A 111 -2.46 -13.43 -0.18
C ASP A 111 -3.91 -12.94 0.04
N GLN A 112 -4.12 -11.96 0.94
CA GLN A 112 -5.45 -11.38 1.19
C GLN A 112 -6.01 -10.64 -0.02
N LEU A 113 -5.15 -10.04 -0.84
CA LEU A 113 -5.57 -9.33 -2.05
C LEU A 113 -6.04 -10.32 -3.12
N GLU A 114 -5.36 -11.47 -3.24
CA GLU A 114 -5.72 -12.55 -4.16
C GLU A 114 -7.07 -13.17 -3.77
N ASP A 115 -7.28 -13.48 -2.49
CA ASP A 115 -8.56 -13.98 -1.97
C ASP A 115 -9.71 -13.00 -2.26
N LEU A 116 -9.52 -11.71 -1.98
CA LEU A 116 -10.54 -10.69 -2.25
C LEU A 116 -10.85 -10.55 -3.74
N GLN A 117 -9.83 -10.68 -4.59
CA GLN A 117 -10.00 -10.61 -6.03
C GLN A 117 -10.80 -11.81 -6.56
N ASP A 118 -10.59 -12.99 -6.00
CA ASP A 118 -11.35 -14.19 -6.31
C ASP A 118 -12.80 -14.11 -5.85
N GLU A 119 -13.05 -13.61 -4.63
CA GLU A 119 -14.41 -13.34 -4.16
C GLU A 119 -15.15 -12.35 -5.07
N VAL A 120 -14.49 -11.27 -5.51
CA VAL A 120 -15.07 -10.31 -6.45
C VAL A 120 -15.37 -10.94 -7.81
N ARG A 121 -14.47 -11.79 -8.33
CA ARG A 121 -14.71 -12.53 -9.58
C ARG A 121 -15.90 -13.47 -9.45
N GLU A 122 -15.98 -14.21 -8.35
CA GLU A 122 -17.08 -15.13 -8.09
C GLU A 122 -18.40 -14.36 -7.98
N LEU A 123 -18.42 -13.27 -7.21
CA LEU A 123 -19.62 -12.46 -7.04
C LEU A 123 -20.08 -11.85 -8.36
N LYS A 124 -19.14 -11.36 -9.18
CA LYS A 124 -19.45 -10.88 -10.53
C LYS A 124 -20.05 -11.98 -11.41
N SER A 125 -19.48 -13.19 -11.37
CA SER A 125 -20.02 -14.33 -12.10
C SER A 125 -21.44 -14.69 -11.64
N ARG A 126 -21.72 -14.64 -10.34
CA ARG A 126 -23.06 -14.86 -9.78
C ARG A 126 -24.05 -13.79 -10.21
N ILE A 127 -23.62 -12.54 -10.29
CA ILE A 127 -24.45 -11.44 -10.80
C ILE A 127 -24.77 -11.66 -12.29
N GLU A 128 -23.77 -12.03 -13.09
CA GLU A 128 -23.93 -12.27 -14.52
C GLU A 128 -24.88 -13.45 -14.79
N SER A 129 -24.72 -14.56 -14.07
CA SER A 129 -25.64 -15.70 -14.17
C SER A 129 -27.07 -15.31 -13.76
N LEU A 130 -27.23 -14.53 -12.69
CA LEU A 130 -28.55 -14.10 -12.27
C LEU A 130 -29.19 -13.15 -13.30
N SER A 131 -28.40 -12.24 -13.87
CA SER A 131 -28.87 -11.30 -14.89
C SER A 131 -29.33 -12.01 -16.17
N THR A 132 -28.62 -13.05 -16.60
CA THR A 132 -28.98 -13.85 -17.78
C THR A 132 -30.23 -14.69 -17.52
N ASP A 133 -30.37 -15.29 -16.34
CA ASP A 133 -31.60 -15.98 -15.92
C ASP A 133 -32.82 -15.05 -15.94
N TRP A 134 -32.67 -13.81 -15.47
CA TRP A 134 -33.75 -12.82 -15.50
C TRP A 134 -34.12 -12.38 -16.91
N GLN A 135 -33.14 -12.18 -17.78
CA GLN A 135 -33.37 -11.87 -19.20
C GLN A 135 -34.14 -12.99 -19.88
N GLN A 136 -33.73 -14.24 -19.66
CA GLN A 136 -34.43 -15.40 -20.21
C GLN A 136 -35.88 -15.48 -19.72
N LYS A 137 -36.12 -15.29 -18.42
CA LYS A 137 -37.49 -15.29 -17.87
C LYS A 137 -38.37 -14.19 -18.46
N LEU A 138 -37.81 -13.00 -18.69
CA LEU A 138 -38.55 -11.89 -19.33
C LEU A 138 -38.91 -12.21 -20.78
N GLU A 139 -37.98 -12.82 -21.52
CA GLU A 139 -38.25 -13.26 -22.91
C GLU A 139 -39.30 -14.37 -22.97
N GLU A 140 -39.24 -15.34 -22.04
CA GLU A 140 -40.25 -16.40 -21.90
C GLU A 140 -41.63 -15.82 -21.59
N GLU A 141 -41.74 -14.93 -20.60
CA GLU A 141 -43.02 -14.30 -20.24
C GLU A 141 -43.58 -13.44 -21.38
N SER A 142 -42.74 -12.70 -22.10
CA SER A 142 -43.14 -11.93 -23.29
C SER A 142 -43.62 -12.84 -24.42
N SER A 143 -42.93 -13.96 -24.66
CA SER A 143 -43.30 -14.94 -25.68
C SER A 143 -44.64 -15.60 -25.33
N ARG A 144 -44.83 -16.01 -24.08
CA ARG A 144 -46.10 -16.55 -23.57
C ARG A 144 -47.22 -15.53 -23.72
N ASN A 145 -46.98 -14.27 -23.37
CA ASN A 145 -48.00 -13.23 -23.49
C ASN A 145 -48.36 -12.96 -24.96
N ASN A 146 -47.39 -12.98 -25.87
CA ASN A 146 -47.64 -12.85 -27.31
C ASN A 146 -48.44 -14.04 -27.88
N GLU A 147 -48.13 -15.27 -27.46
CA GLU A 147 -48.92 -16.45 -27.79
C GLU A 147 -50.36 -16.33 -27.31
N LEU A 148 -50.56 -15.92 -26.05
CA LEU A 148 -51.89 -15.66 -25.49
C LEU A 148 -52.63 -14.58 -26.28
N SER A 149 -51.97 -13.48 -26.62
CA SER A 149 -52.53 -12.42 -27.47
C SER A 149 -52.94 -12.93 -28.85
N ARG A 150 -52.11 -13.79 -29.47
CA ARG A 150 -52.42 -14.41 -30.77
C ARG A 150 -53.60 -15.37 -30.70
N ILE A 151 -53.68 -16.19 -29.65
CA ILE A 151 -54.82 -17.09 -29.41
C ILE A 151 -56.09 -16.25 -29.17
N LEU A 152 -56.02 -15.24 -28.31
CA LEU A 152 -57.14 -14.33 -28.05
C LEU A 152 -57.64 -13.67 -29.33
N THR A 153 -56.73 -13.16 -30.16
CA THR A 153 -57.06 -12.57 -31.46
C THR A 153 -57.78 -13.57 -32.36
N ARG A 154 -57.33 -14.83 -32.40
CA ARG A 154 -58.00 -15.89 -33.18
C ARG A 154 -59.38 -16.24 -32.64
N VAL A 155 -59.54 -16.35 -31.33
CA VAL A 155 -60.84 -16.65 -30.69
C VAL A 155 -61.83 -15.52 -30.95
N VAL A 156 -61.40 -14.26 -30.81
CA VAL A 156 -62.22 -13.08 -31.13
C VAL A 156 -62.62 -13.07 -32.60
N GLU A 157 -61.70 -13.37 -33.53
CA GLU A 157 -62.00 -13.47 -34.97
C GLU A 157 -63.06 -14.55 -35.27
N ILE A 158 -62.94 -15.75 -34.68
CA ILE A 158 -63.90 -16.85 -34.85
C ILE A 158 -65.26 -16.48 -34.23
N GLY A 159 -65.27 -15.91 -33.03
CA GLY A 159 -66.48 -15.47 -32.34
C GLY A 159 -67.23 -14.39 -33.12
N LEU A 160 -66.53 -13.34 -33.58
CA LEU A 160 -67.13 -12.27 -34.39
C LEU A 160 -67.76 -12.81 -35.67
N ARG A 161 -67.12 -13.78 -36.35
CA ARG A 161 -67.68 -14.47 -37.54
C ARG A 161 -68.86 -15.39 -37.22
N GLY A 162 -68.89 -15.96 -36.01
CA GLY A 162 -69.92 -16.90 -35.54
C GLY A 162 -71.14 -16.26 -34.87
N GLY A 163 -71.32 -14.94 -34.97
CA GLY A 163 -72.50 -14.23 -34.45
C GLY A 163 -72.33 -13.60 -33.05
N TRP A 164 -71.11 -13.56 -32.49
CA TRP A 164 -70.88 -12.94 -31.18
C TRP A 164 -70.90 -11.40 -31.19
N ALA A 165 -70.93 -10.77 -32.36
CA ALA A 165 -71.01 -9.31 -32.49
C ALA A 165 -72.27 -8.74 -31.80
N GLU A 166 -73.42 -9.42 -31.90
CA GLU A 166 -74.68 -9.00 -31.25
C GLU A 166 -74.67 -9.16 -29.73
N VAL A 167 -73.82 -10.05 -29.20
CA VAL A 167 -73.67 -10.33 -27.76
C VAL A 167 -72.69 -9.33 -27.11
N VAL A 168 -71.66 -8.89 -27.84
CA VAL A 168 -70.70 -7.89 -27.35
C VAL A 168 -71.36 -6.51 -27.22
N ASP A 169 -72.27 -6.15 -28.13
CA ASP A 169 -73.07 -4.92 -28.01
C ASP A 169 -74.00 -4.91 -26.78
N GLN A 170 -74.28 -6.07 -26.19
CA GLN A 170 -75.09 -6.23 -24.98
C GLN A 170 -74.26 -6.40 -23.69
N ALA A 171 -72.93 -6.43 -23.77
CA ALA A 171 -72.06 -6.66 -22.61
C ALA A 171 -71.75 -5.34 -21.85
N PRO A 172 -71.98 -5.26 -20.52
CA PRO A 172 -71.75 -4.04 -19.75
C PRO A 172 -70.30 -3.98 -19.23
N LEU A 173 -69.29 -3.98 -20.11
CA LEU A 173 -67.89 -3.84 -19.67
C LEU A 173 -67.42 -2.38 -19.79
N LYS A 174 -67.56 -1.62 -18.70
CA LYS A 174 -66.90 -0.32 -18.54
C LYS A 174 -65.47 -0.55 -18.05
N ILE A 175 -64.48 -0.36 -18.92
CA ILE A 175 -63.07 -0.36 -18.51
C ILE A 175 -62.84 0.88 -17.63
N PRO A 176 -62.40 0.73 -16.36
CA PRO A 176 -62.15 1.88 -15.50
C PRO A 176 -60.93 2.66 -16.02
N ALA A 177 -61.08 3.97 -16.16
CA ALA A 177 -60.05 4.89 -16.67
C ALA A 177 -58.73 4.87 -15.89
N SER A 178 -58.69 4.24 -14.71
CA SER A 178 -57.47 4.03 -13.92
C SER A 178 -56.47 3.08 -14.59
N ILE A 179 -56.92 2.15 -15.44
CA ILE A 179 -56.04 1.19 -16.14
C ILE A 179 -55.33 1.86 -17.34
N VAL A 180 -55.96 2.86 -17.96
CA VAL A 180 -55.39 3.56 -19.13
C VAL A 180 -54.29 4.56 -18.73
N LYS A 181 -54.30 5.06 -17.48
CA LYS A 181 -53.32 6.03 -16.98
C LYS A 181 -51.90 5.48 -16.79
N HIS A 182 -51.70 4.16 -16.76
CA HIS A 182 -50.39 3.56 -16.49
C HIS A 182 -49.58 3.19 -17.75
N ALA A 183 -50.03 3.59 -18.94
CA ALA A 183 -49.31 3.38 -20.20
C ALA A 183 -48.42 4.57 -20.61
N ASP A 184 -48.06 5.48 -19.70
CA ASP A 184 -47.00 6.45 -19.95
C ASP A 184 -45.64 5.74 -19.80
N LEU A 185 -45.14 5.22 -20.92
CA LEU A 185 -43.73 4.85 -21.06
C LEU A 185 -42.88 6.13 -20.89
N PRO A 186 -41.86 6.14 -20.00
CA PRO A 186 -40.99 7.30 -19.87
C PRO A 186 -40.22 7.52 -21.18
N ASP A 187 -40.28 8.75 -21.70
CA ASP A 187 -39.55 9.17 -22.90
C ASP A 187 -38.04 8.99 -22.67
N PRO A 188 -37.32 8.18 -23.47
CA PRO A 188 -35.89 7.90 -23.28
C PRO A 188 -34.98 9.12 -23.49
N ARG A 189 -35.54 10.31 -23.76
CA ARG A 189 -34.77 11.55 -23.97
C ARG A 189 -34.75 12.51 -22.77
N ALA A 190 -35.35 12.17 -21.63
CA ALA A 190 -35.45 13.06 -20.48
C ALA A 190 -34.34 12.89 -19.40
N ASN A 191 -33.12 12.47 -19.78
CA ASN A 191 -31.98 12.54 -18.87
C ASN A 191 -30.72 13.04 -19.59
N ASN A 192 -30.67 14.34 -19.84
CA ASN A 192 -29.44 15.06 -20.15
C ASN A 192 -29.50 16.43 -19.47
N GLY A 193 -28.59 16.65 -18.51
CA GLY A 193 -28.47 17.85 -17.66
C GLY A 193 -28.73 17.47 -16.21
N GLY A 194 -27.73 17.12 -15.39
CA GLY A 194 -26.51 17.88 -15.18
C GLY A 194 -26.79 18.96 -14.14
N ASP A 195 -26.76 18.60 -12.85
CA ASP A 195 -26.39 19.56 -11.81
C ASP A 195 -25.69 18.83 -10.65
N SER A 196 -24.38 18.69 -10.81
CA SER A 196 -23.46 18.53 -9.70
C SER A 196 -22.99 19.92 -9.31
N SER A 197 -23.51 20.44 -8.20
CA SER A 197 -22.80 21.46 -7.44
C SER A 197 -22.89 21.21 -5.93
N PRO A 198 -21.83 21.59 -5.20
CA PRO A 198 -21.51 21.05 -3.89
C PRO A 198 -22.11 21.93 -2.79
N SER A 199 -22.55 21.32 -1.69
CA SER A 199 -22.93 22.05 -0.48
C SER A 199 -22.07 21.56 0.68
N GLU A 200 -21.15 22.44 1.05
CA GLU A 200 -20.50 22.50 2.36
C GLU A 200 -21.55 22.50 3.47
N MET A 201 -21.37 21.64 4.47
CA MET A 201 -21.32 21.93 5.92
C MET A 201 -21.21 20.64 6.72
#